data_AF-A0A9P7VYI4-F1
#
_entry.id   AF-A0A9P7VYI4-F1
#
_cell.length_a   1.000
_cell.length_b   1.000
_cell.length_c   1.000
_cell.angle_alpha   90.00
_cell.angle_beta   90.00
_cell.angle_gamma   90.00
#
_symmetry.space_group_name_H-M   'P 1'
#
loop_
_entity.id
_entity.type
_entity.pdbx_description
1 polymer ?
#
loop_
_entity_poly.entity_id
_entity_poly.type
_entity_poly.pdbx_seq_one_letter_code
_entity_poly.pdbx_strand_id
1 'polypeptide(L)'
;SAWWGDKHGGTRMRGVYQYTLSPFQAKAGPNWAREYLFQGYRRIAAEVPYWIVPFALGYGIYRWANNYTEYHNSKAAHVAEHHE
;
A
#
# COMPACT_ATOMS: atom_id res chain seq x y z
N SER A 1 -28.50 1.30 -8.00
CA SER A 1 -29.06 2.64 -8.28
C SER A 1 -29.95 2.53 -9.50
N ALA A 2 -31.11 3.21 -9.50
CA ALA A 2 -32.09 3.09 -10.58
C ALA A 2 -32.37 4.39 -11.37
N TRP A 3 -31.48 5.41 -11.32
CA TRP A 3 -31.33 6.57 -12.25
C TRP A 3 -31.05 7.89 -11.49
N TRP A 4 -30.81 9.00 -12.20
CA TRP A 4 -30.73 10.33 -11.60
C TRP A 4 -32.04 10.67 -10.87
N GLY A 5 -31.91 11.08 -9.61
CA GLY A 5 -33.05 11.41 -8.76
C GLY A 5 -33.65 10.20 -8.02
N ASP A 6 -33.23 8.98 -8.36
CA ASP A 6 -33.58 7.81 -7.57
C ASP A 6 -32.80 7.82 -6.24
N LYS A 7 -33.55 7.89 -5.13
CA LYS A 7 -33.02 7.87 -3.77
C LYS A 7 -32.91 6.47 -3.19
N HIS A 8 -33.20 5.41 -3.96
CA HIS A 8 -33.05 4.04 -3.49
C HIS A 8 -31.58 3.74 -3.13
N GLY A 9 -31.32 3.56 -1.84
CA GLY A 9 -30.00 3.31 -1.27
C GLY A 9 -29.29 4.55 -0.69
N GLY A 10 -29.83 5.76 -0.89
CA GLY A 10 -29.29 7.00 -0.31
C GLY A 10 -30.01 7.42 0.98
N THR A 11 -29.26 7.84 1.99
CA THR A 11 -29.84 8.47 3.18
C THR A 11 -30.48 9.81 2.84
N ARG A 12 -31.65 10.12 3.42
CA ARG A 12 -32.30 11.44 3.21
C ARG A 12 -31.43 12.55 3.81
N MET A 13 -30.98 13.49 2.99
CA MET A 13 -30.18 14.65 3.40
C MET A 13 -31.04 15.92 3.37
N ARG A 14 -31.02 16.71 4.45
CA ARG A 14 -31.65 18.04 4.53
C ARG A 14 -30.67 18.99 5.20
N GLY A 15 -30.53 20.21 4.68
CA GLY A 15 -29.67 21.26 5.26
C GLY A 15 -28.19 21.18 4.87
N VAL A 16 -27.84 20.40 3.85
CA VAL A 16 -26.47 20.35 3.31
C VAL A 16 -26.39 21.27 2.09
N TYR A 17 -25.52 22.27 2.15
CA TYR A 17 -25.26 23.22 1.07
C TYR A 17 -23.86 22.97 0.50
N GLN A 18 -23.74 22.91 -0.82
CA GLN A 18 -22.48 22.71 -1.52
C GLN A 18 -22.19 23.91 -2.42
N TYR A 19 -20.99 24.45 -2.31
CA TYR A 19 -20.50 25.53 -3.15
C TYR A 19 -19.37 25.01 -4.02
N THR A 20 -19.32 25.46 -5.27
CA THR A 20 -18.26 25.11 -6.22
C THR A 20 -17.93 26.32 -7.08
N LEU A 21 -16.67 26.41 -7.51
CA LEU A 21 -16.25 27.35 -8.54
C LEU A 21 -16.38 26.70 -9.92
N SER A 22 -16.60 27.51 -10.96
CA SER A 22 -16.50 27.01 -12.33
C SER A 22 -15.07 26.53 -12.60
N PRO A 23 -14.86 25.39 -13.28
CA PRO A 23 -13.51 24.93 -13.63
C PRO A 23 -12.72 25.95 -14.45
N PHE A 24 -13.39 26.80 -15.23
CA PHE A 24 -12.76 27.86 -16.02
C PHE A 24 -12.31 29.07 -15.19
N GLN A 25 -12.71 29.14 -13.92
CA GLN A 25 -12.31 30.18 -12.97
C GLN A 25 -11.17 29.70 -12.04
N ALA A 26 -10.85 28.41 -12.04
CA ALA A 26 -9.81 27.80 -11.21
C ALA A 26 -8.60 27.36 -12.05
N LYS A 27 -7.43 27.27 -11.42
CA LYS A 27 -6.27 26.63 -12.05
C LYS A 27 -6.53 25.13 -12.17
N ALA A 28 -6.07 24.50 -13.25
CA ALA A 28 -6.28 23.06 -13.47
C ALA A 28 -5.56 22.17 -12.44
N GLY A 29 -4.38 22.60 -11.94
CA GLY A 29 -3.57 21.84 -10.99
C GLY A 29 -2.83 22.73 -10.01
N PRO A 30 -3.52 23.48 -9.14
CA PRO A 30 -2.84 24.29 -8.12
C PRO A 30 -2.06 23.39 -7.17
N ASN A 31 -0.79 23.74 -6.89
CA ASN A 31 0.09 23.05 -5.95
C ASN A 31 0.31 21.55 -6.23
N TRP A 32 0.08 21.06 -7.45
CA TRP A 32 0.10 19.64 -7.77
C TRP A 32 1.38 18.92 -7.29
N ALA A 33 2.56 19.50 -7.49
CA ALA A 33 3.82 18.88 -7.09
C ALA A 33 3.99 18.81 -5.56
N ARG A 34 3.65 19.91 -4.88
CA ARG A 34 3.73 20.00 -3.42
C ARG A 34 2.75 19.03 -2.76
N GLU A 35 1.49 19.08 -3.18
CA GLU A 35 0.44 18.22 -2.67
C GLU A 35 0.72 16.74 -2.99
N TYR A 36 1.21 16.45 -4.20
CA TYR A 36 1.58 15.09 -4.57
C TYR A 36 2.64 14.52 -3.63
N LEU A 37 3.68 15.29 -3.32
CA LEU A 37 4.75 14.84 -2.43
C LEU A 37 4.23 14.59 -1.01
N PHE A 38 3.58 15.59 -0.39
CA PHE A 38 3.19 15.50 1.02
C PHE A 38 1.98 14.58 1.23
N GLN A 39 0.96 14.68 0.38
CA GLN A 39 -0.23 13.82 0.49
C GLN A 39 0.08 12.41 0.00
N GLY A 40 0.94 12.25 -1.01
CA GLY A 40 1.44 10.94 -1.44
C GLY A 40 2.17 10.24 -0.32
N TYR A 41 3.15 10.90 0.31
CA TYR A 41 3.85 10.36 1.48
C TYR A 41 2.88 9.99 2.60
N ARG A 42 1.97 10.91 2.98
CA ARG A 42 0.99 10.68 4.05
C ARG A 42 0.12 9.44 3.78
N ARG A 43 -0.32 9.24 2.53
CA ARG A 43 -1.13 8.08 2.14
C ARG A 43 -0.33 6.79 2.13
N ILE A 44 0.89 6.82 1.60
CA ILE A 44 1.77 5.64 1.58
C ILE A 44 2.13 5.23 3.01
N ALA A 45 2.54 6.18 3.85
CA ALA A 45 2.92 5.93 5.24
C ALA A 45 1.80 5.26 6.06
N ALA A 46 0.55 5.61 5.81
CA ALA A 46 -0.61 5.00 6.49
C ALA A 46 -0.82 3.53 6.07
N GLU A 47 -0.48 3.18 4.84
CA GLU A 47 -0.70 1.83 4.28
C GLU A 47 0.54 0.93 4.38
N VAL A 48 1.74 1.50 4.51
CA VAL A 48 3.02 0.76 4.61
C VAL A 48 2.95 -0.42 5.58
N PRO A 49 2.47 -0.28 6.82
CA PRO A 49 2.48 -1.37 7.79
C PRO A 49 1.74 -2.63 7.31
N TYR A 50 0.68 -2.48 6.52
CA TYR A 50 -0.16 -3.61 6.12
C TYR A 50 0.51 -4.51 5.08
N TRP A 51 1.28 -3.94 4.17
CA TRP A 51 1.98 -4.72 3.15
C TRP A 51 3.45 -4.97 3.50
N ILE A 52 4.14 -4.05 4.19
CA ILE A 52 5.56 -4.24 4.49
C ILE A 52 5.81 -5.45 5.38
N VAL A 53 4.89 -5.75 6.30
CA VAL A 53 5.01 -6.89 7.22
C VAL A 53 5.00 -8.22 6.46
N PRO A 54 3.98 -8.57 5.65
CA PRO A 54 4.02 -9.81 4.89
C PRO A 54 5.16 -9.85 3.87
N PHE A 55 5.52 -8.72 3.25
CA PHE A 55 6.67 -8.67 2.33
C PHE A 55 8.01 -8.95 3.05
N ALA A 56 8.24 -8.33 4.20
CA ALA A 56 9.46 -8.52 4.99
C ALA A 56 9.55 -9.95 5.52
N LEU A 57 8.44 -10.53 5.99
CA LEU A 57 8.38 -11.92 6.40
C LEU A 57 8.68 -12.87 5.25
N GLY A 58 8.02 -12.70 4.10
CA GLY A 58 8.25 -13.54 2.93
C GLY A 58 9.70 -13.48 2.45
N TYR A 59 10.27 -12.28 2.37
CA TYR A 59 11.67 -12.11 1.98
C TYR A 59 12.65 -12.67 3.02
N GLY A 60 12.34 -12.50 4.31
CA GLY A 60 13.14 -13.04 5.40
C GLY A 60 13.21 -14.57 5.37
N ILE A 61 12.06 -15.24 5.22
CA ILE A 61 11.96 -16.69 5.09
C ILE A 61 12.71 -17.17 3.84
N TYR A 62 12.49 -16.52 2.70
CA TYR A 62 13.16 -16.85 1.44
C TYR A 62 14.68 -16.81 1.57
N ARG A 63 15.22 -15.71 2.13
CA ARG A 63 16.67 -15.55 2.32
C ARG A 63 17.24 -16.58 3.29
N TRP A 64 16.55 -16.84 4.39
CA TRP A 64 16.97 -17.86 5.35
C TRP A 64 17.00 -19.25 4.71
N ALA A 65 15.94 -19.64 3.98
CA ALA A 65 15.85 -20.94 3.34
C ALA A 65 16.96 -21.16 2.30
N ASN A 66 17.27 -20.14 1.48
CA ASN A 66 18.37 -20.22 0.53
C ASN A 66 19.72 -20.41 1.20
N ASN A 67 20.04 -19.60 2.22
CA ASN A 67 21.29 -19.71 2.96
C ASN A 67 21.42 -21.06 3.68
N TYR A 68 20.32 -21.55 4.25
CA TYR A 68 20.25 -22.85 4.92
C TYR A 68 20.51 -23.98 3.93
N THR A 69 19.89 -23.92 2.75
CA THR A 69 20.07 -24.91 1.68
C THR A 69 21.50 -24.87 1.13
N GLU A 70 22.07 -23.69 0.93
CA GLU A 70 23.45 -23.51 0.48
C GLU A 70 24.45 -24.07 1.49
N TYR A 71 24.23 -23.81 2.79
CA TYR A 71 25.04 -24.37 3.85
C TYR A 71 25.00 -25.89 3.85
N HIS A 72 23.81 -26.50 3.82
CA HIS A 72 23.66 -27.97 3.83
C HIS A 72 24.27 -28.67 2.63
N ASN A 73 24.23 -28.04 1.45
CA ASN A 73 24.90 -28.55 0.25
C ASN A 73 26.41 -28.25 0.24
N SER A 74 26.95 -27.59 1.26
CA SER A 74 28.38 -27.28 1.34
C SER A 74 29.17 -28.45 1.95
N LYS A 75 30.43 -28.58 1.55
CA LYS A 75 31.34 -29.59 2.11
C LYS A 75 31.47 -29.48 3.63
N ALA A 76 31.39 -28.26 4.18
CA ALA A 76 31.51 -28.03 5.61
C ALA A 76 30.34 -28.64 6.39
N ALA A 77 29.11 -28.56 5.87
CA ALA A 77 27.96 -29.20 6.49
C ALA A 77 28.02 -30.72 6.37
N HIS A 78 28.38 -31.25 5.19
CA HIS A 78 28.57 -32.70 5.03
C HIS A 78 29.65 -33.27 5.96
N VAL A 79 30.72 -32.51 6.25
CA VAL A 79 31.72 -32.92 7.25
C VAL A 79 31.12 -32.83 8.66
N ALA A 80 30.43 -31.75 9.01
CA ALA A 80 29.80 -31.64 10.33
C ALA A 80 28.79 -32.77 10.60
N GLU A 81 27.94 -33.11 9.62
CA GLU A 81 26.93 -34.17 9.71
C GLU A 81 27.54 -35.58 9.81
N HIS A 82 28.72 -35.79 9.22
CA HIS A 82 29.43 -37.08 9.25
C HIS A 82 30.31 -37.27 10.51
N HIS A 83 30.46 -36.22 11.32
CA HIS A 83 31.20 -36.21 12.58
C HIS A 83 30.29 -36.32 13.82
N GLU A 84 28.97 -36.43 13.64
CA GLU A 84 27.97 -36.80 14.66
C GLU A 84 27.63 -38.30 14.57
#